data_AF-A0A7Z8LCJ4-F1
#
_entry.id   AF-A0A7Z8LCJ4-F1
#
_cell.length_a   1.000
_cell.length_b   1.000
_cell.length_c   1.000
_cell.angle_alpha   90.00
_cell.angle_beta   90.00
_cell.angle_gamma   90.00
#
_symmetry.space_group_name_H-M   'P 1'
#
loop_
_entity.id
_entity.type
_entity.pdbx_description
1 polymer ?
#
loop_
_entity_poly.entity_id
_entity_poly.type
_entity_poly.pdbx_seq_one_letter_code
_entity_poly.pdbx_strand_id
1 'polypeptide(L)'
;MGRHQRKTPRYLLRDLLDPALRRRHGHGKAVIAADPSKQNFCCFPHLEYVDEGCTCAKCGVKFVFSAAEKQHWYEVYQLSVNARPSLCHSCRQEHKQLIRLKQEHDALAHEIDGGLALDAGEKLRRYMELVDELCVSPLGTKGQTRMNRVRKRLAVLSAANSEKLPI
;
A
#
# COMPACT_ATOMS: atom_id res chain seq x y z
N MET A 1 -22.52 -38.79 -16.42
CA MET A 1 -21.99 -38.90 -15.04
C MET A 1 -20.48 -39.16 -15.11
N GLY A 2 -19.66 -38.11 -15.22
CA GLY A 2 -18.19 -38.26 -15.33
C GLY A 2 -17.51 -37.57 -14.17
N ARG A 3 -17.05 -38.33 -13.16
CA ARG A 3 -16.23 -37.79 -12.06
C ARG A 3 -14.81 -37.59 -12.58
N HIS A 4 -14.47 -36.36 -12.98
CA HIS A 4 -13.08 -35.97 -13.14
C HIS A 4 -12.42 -35.94 -11.76
N GLN A 5 -11.73 -37.03 -11.40
CA GLN A 5 -10.78 -37.03 -10.30
C GLN A 5 -9.66 -36.04 -10.66
N ARG A 6 -9.64 -34.88 -9.98
CA ARG A 6 -8.52 -33.95 -10.08
C ARG A 6 -7.34 -34.64 -9.39
N LYS A 7 -6.41 -35.16 -10.18
CA LYS A 7 -5.12 -35.63 -9.69
C LYS A 7 -4.44 -34.45 -9.01
N THR A 8 -4.29 -34.52 -7.69
CA THR A 8 -3.48 -33.55 -6.95
C THR A 8 -2.06 -33.61 -7.49
N PRO A 9 -1.42 -32.47 -7.80
CA PRO A 9 -0.08 -32.50 -8.33
C PRO A 9 0.89 -32.96 -7.23
N ARG A 10 1.60 -34.07 -7.49
CA ARG A 10 2.52 -34.75 -6.56
C ARG A 10 3.72 -33.91 -6.09
N TYR A 11 3.87 -32.67 -6.54
CA TYR A 11 4.98 -31.79 -6.18
C TYR A 11 4.75 -30.96 -4.91
N LEU A 12 3.58 -31.02 -4.26
CA LEU A 12 3.31 -30.19 -3.08
C LEU A 12 3.53 -30.88 -1.72
N LEU A 13 3.78 -32.20 -1.66
CA LEU A 13 3.89 -32.91 -0.38
C LEU A 13 5.27 -33.45 -0.05
N ARG A 14 6.15 -33.65 -1.04
CA ARG A 14 7.47 -34.27 -0.81
C ARG A 14 8.52 -33.29 -0.30
N ASP A 15 8.38 -32.02 -0.64
CA ASP A 15 9.34 -30.97 -0.26
C ASP A 15 9.11 -30.41 1.16
N LEU A 16 7.93 -30.65 1.75
CA LEU A 16 7.56 -30.19 3.10
C LEU A 16 8.03 -31.13 4.23
N LEU A 17 8.46 -32.35 3.90
CA LEU A 17 8.70 -33.42 4.88
C LEU A 17 10.12 -33.99 4.88
N ASP A 18 11.06 -33.46 4.09
CA ASP A 18 12.45 -33.94 4.05
C ASP A 18 13.42 -33.00 4.79
N PRO A 19 13.90 -33.37 6.00
CA PRO A 19 14.86 -32.58 6.77
C PRO A 19 16.21 -32.36 6.06
N ALA A 20 16.55 -33.17 5.05
CA ALA A 20 17.79 -33.03 4.29
C ALA A 20 17.76 -31.84 3.32
N LEU A 21 16.57 -31.42 2.86
CA LEU A 21 16.41 -30.27 1.96
C LEU A 21 16.50 -28.90 2.67
N ARG A 22 16.35 -28.86 4.00
CA ARG A 22 16.56 -27.64 4.82
C ARG A 22 17.99 -27.08 4.70
N ARG A 23 18.97 -27.92 4.38
CA ARG A 23 20.41 -27.59 4.34
C ARG A 23 20.93 -27.14 2.97
N ARG A 24 20.10 -26.49 2.14
CA ARG A 24 20.56 -25.76 0.93
C ARG A 24 20.31 -24.26 0.97
N HIS A 25 20.16 -23.69 2.16
CA HIS A 25 20.15 -22.25 2.34
C HIS A 25 21.60 -21.78 2.48
N GLY A 26 22.14 -21.29 1.36
CA GLY A 26 23.48 -20.71 1.28
C GLY A 26 23.71 -19.67 2.38
N HIS A 27 24.93 -19.72 2.91
CA HIS A 27 25.56 -18.86 3.91
C HIS A 27 24.89 -17.46 4.09
N GLY A 28 24.36 -17.19 5.29
CA GLY A 28 24.10 -15.83 5.79
C GLY A 28 22.65 -15.33 5.86
N LYS A 29 21.64 -16.16 5.58
CA LYS A 29 20.22 -15.73 5.72
C LYS A 29 19.77 -15.85 7.18
N ALA A 30 19.17 -14.80 7.73
CA ALA A 30 18.54 -14.87 9.05
C ALA A 30 17.36 -15.86 9.00
N VAL A 31 17.26 -16.70 10.02
CA VAL A 31 16.16 -17.67 10.19
C VAL A 31 15.51 -17.40 11.54
N ILE A 32 14.19 -17.15 11.52
CA ILE A 32 13.38 -16.93 12.73
C ILE A 32 12.29 -18.00 12.78
N ALA A 33 12.10 -18.61 13.95
CA ALA A 33 10.99 -19.54 14.16
C ALA A 33 9.66 -18.77 14.12
N ALA A 34 8.70 -19.28 13.36
CA ALA A 34 7.38 -18.67 13.25
C ALA A 34 6.41 -19.30 14.26
N ASP A 35 5.39 -18.55 14.66
CA ASP A 35 4.29 -19.02 15.50
C ASP A 35 3.01 -19.19 14.66
N PRO A 36 2.67 -20.41 14.21
CA PRO A 36 1.49 -20.67 13.41
C PRO A 36 0.17 -20.21 14.05
N SER A 37 0.08 -20.20 15.39
CA SER A 37 -1.14 -19.81 16.10
C SER A 37 -1.47 -18.33 15.94
N LYS A 38 -0.48 -17.52 15.56
CA LYS A 38 -0.61 -16.10 15.31
C LYS A 38 -0.70 -15.76 13.83
N GLN A 39 -0.85 -16.72 12.92
CA GLN A 39 -0.87 -16.43 11.49
C GLN A 39 -2.27 -16.48 10.89
N ASN A 40 -2.52 -15.59 9.94
CA ASN A 40 -3.71 -15.62 9.10
C ASN A 40 -3.44 -16.41 7.80
N PHE A 41 -3.87 -17.67 7.73
CA PHE A 41 -3.64 -18.55 6.58
C PHE A 41 -4.88 -19.36 6.21
N CYS A 42 -5.04 -19.65 4.91
CA CYS A 42 -6.13 -20.48 4.40
C CYS A 42 -5.75 -21.96 4.24
N CYS A 43 -4.46 -22.29 4.13
CA CYS A 43 -4.00 -23.66 3.89
C CYS A 43 -2.90 -24.07 4.86
N PHE A 44 -1.72 -23.44 4.76
CA PHE A 44 -0.57 -23.78 5.58
C PHE A 44 0.10 -22.53 6.15
N PRO A 45 0.40 -22.51 7.45
CA PRO A 45 1.21 -21.47 8.06
C PRO A 45 2.68 -21.64 7.66
N HIS A 46 3.44 -20.55 7.77
CA HIS A 46 4.89 -20.63 7.77
C HIS A 46 5.36 -21.20 9.11
N LEU A 47 6.32 -22.12 9.08
CA LEU A 47 6.96 -22.67 10.29
C LEU A 47 8.26 -21.93 10.64
N GLU A 48 8.86 -21.29 9.65
CA GLU A 48 10.08 -20.51 9.78
C GLU A 48 10.05 -19.35 8.77
N TYR A 49 10.67 -18.25 9.14
CA TYR A 49 10.90 -17.11 8.27
C TYR A 49 12.36 -17.03 7.89
N VAL A 50 12.60 -16.82 6.59
CA VAL A 50 13.94 -16.62 6.03
C VAL A 50 13.97 -15.34 5.22
N ASP A 51 15.13 -14.69 5.21
CA ASP A 51 15.36 -13.52 4.37
C ASP A 51 15.13 -13.85 2.89
N GLU A 52 14.36 -12.99 2.22
CA GLU A 52 14.00 -13.14 0.81
C GLU A 52 14.33 -11.87 0.02
N GLY A 53 15.07 -12.03 -1.08
CA GLY A 53 15.35 -10.94 -1.99
C GLY A 53 14.09 -10.56 -2.79
N CYS A 54 13.77 -9.28 -2.83
CA CYS A 54 12.65 -8.72 -3.56
C CYS A 54 13.14 -7.57 -4.45
N THR A 55 12.35 -7.22 -5.47
CA THR A 55 12.62 -6.08 -6.35
C THR A 55 11.41 -5.14 -6.28
N CYS A 56 11.67 -3.85 -6.06
CA CYS A 56 10.61 -2.86 -5.96
C CYS A 56 9.93 -2.65 -7.32
N ALA A 57 8.61 -2.82 -7.38
CA ALA A 57 7.82 -2.61 -8.59
C ALA A 57 7.79 -1.15 -9.06
N LYS A 58 8.05 -0.18 -8.17
CA LYS A 58 8.07 1.26 -8.49
C LYS A 58 9.44 1.74 -8.98
N CYS A 59 10.49 1.52 -8.19
CA CYS A 59 11.82 2.09 -8.46
C CYS A 59 12.86 1.06 -8.94
N GLY A 60 12.50 -0.23 -9.00
CA GLY A 60 13.40 -1.30 -9.45
C GLY A 60 14.52 -1.67 -8.47
N VAL A 61 14.63 -1.01 -7.32
CA VAL A 61 15.69 -1.33 -6.34
C VAL A 61 15.50 -2.74 -5.77
N LYS A 62 16.59 -3.49 -5.66
CA LYS A 62 16.61 -4.76 -4.93
C LYS A 62 16.62 -4.46 -3.44
N PHE A 63 15.79 -5.15 -2.68
CA PHE A 63 15.71 -5.04 -1.23
C PHE A 63 15.46 -6.41 -0.60
N VAL A 64 15.66 -6.53 0.70
CA VAL A 64 15.44 -7.77 1.45
C VAL A 64 14.14 -7.66 2.23
N PHE A 65 13.24 -8.62 2.04
CA PHE A 65 12.13 -8.87 2.95
C PHE A 65 12.64 -9.78 4.06
N SER A 66 13.03 -9.17 5.16
CA SER A 66 13.74 -9.86 6.24
C SER A 66 12.84 -10.84 7.00
N ALA A 67 13.45 -11.85 7.63
CA ALA A 67 12.74 -12.78 8.50
C ALA A 67 11.99 -12.06 9.64
N ALA A 68 12.59 -11.01 10.21
CA ALA A 68 11.97 -10.20 11.26
C ALA A 68 10.76 -9.41 10.72
N GLU A 69 10.88 -8.85 9.52
CA GLU A 69 9.76 -8.14 8.89
C GLU A 69 8.61 -9.10 8.57
N LYS A 70 8.90 -10.31 8.09
CA LYS A 70 7.91 -11.38 7.88
C LYS A 70 7.17 -11.74 9.17
N GLN A 71 7.90 -11.96 10.27
CA GLN A 71 7.30 -12.25 11.57
C GLN A 71 6.33 -11.15 11.98
N HIS A 72 6.74 -9.89 11.85
CA HIS A 72 5.87 -8.77 12.21
C HIS A 72 4.63 -8.68 11.29
N TRP A 73 4.80 -8.89 9.99
CA TRP A 73 3.68 -8.85 9.03
C TRP A 73 2.62 -9.92 9.31
N TYR A 74 3.05 -11.14 9.54
CA TYR A 74 2.12 -12.26 9.63
C TYR A 74 1.60 -12.48 11.04
N GLU A 75 2.41 -12.23 12.08
CA GLU A 75 2.01 -12.48 13.47
C GLU A 75 1.43 -11.25 14.18
N VAL A 76 1.92 -10.05 13.86
CA VAL A 76 1.46 -8.81 14.51
C VAL A 76 0.38 -8.14 13.66
N TYR A 77 0.64 -7.93 12.37
CA TYR A 77 -0.34 -7.30 11.48
C TYR A 77 -1.40 -8.26 10.94
N GLN A 78 -1.27 -9.57 11.19
CA GLN A 78 -2.23 -10.60 10.75
C GLN A 78 -2.49 -10.57 9.23
N LEU A 79 -1.50 -10.11 8.46
CA LEU A 79 -1.57 -10.17 7.01
C LEU A 79 -1.61 -11.63 6.58
N SER A 80 -2.29 -11.92 5.47
CA SER A 80 -2.29 -13.26 4.89
C SER A 80 -0.85 -13.74 4.69
N VAL A 81 -0.54 -14.99 5.02
CA VAL A 81 0.78 -15.61 4.80
C VAL A 81 1.25 -15.59 3.33
N ASN A 82 0.33 -15.34 2.40
CA ASN A 82 0.60 -15.16 0.97
C ASN A 82 0.97 -13.72 0.58
N ALA A 83 0.79 -12.75 1.48
CA ALA A 83 1.11 -11.35 1.23
C ALA A 83 2.63 -11.18 1.08
N ARG A 84 3.06 -10.43 0.05
CA ARG A 84 4.46 -10.14 -0.24
C ARG A 84 4.65 -8.65 -0.52
N PRO A 85 5.79 -8.04 -0.12
CA PRO A 85 6.06 -6.64 -0.40
C PRO A 85 6.34 -6.44 -1.89
N SER A 86 5.53 -5.61 -2.55
CA SER A 86 5.74 -5.18 -3.94
C SER A 86 6.62 -3.92 -4.04
N LEU A 87 6.73 -3.15 -2.96
CA LEU A 87 7.47 -1.89 -2.89
C LEU A 87 8.57 -1.99 -1.82
N CYS A 88 9.71 -1.32 -2.03
CA CYS A 88 10.74 -1.16 -1.00
C CYS A 88 10.25 -0.24 0.14
N HIS A 89 10.98 -0.19 1.25
CA HIS A 89 10.58 0.60 2.43
C HIS A 89 10.29 2.07 2.09
N SER A 90 11.18 2.75 1.37
CA SER A 90 10.98 4.16 0.98
C SER A 90 9.70 4.34 0.15
N CYS A 91 9.51 3.52 -0.89
CA CYS A 91 8.31 3.59 -1.72
C CYS A 91 7.03 3.21 -0.95
N ARG A 92 7.10 2.35 0.08
CA ARG A 92 5.96 2.08 0.96
C ARG A 92 5.60 3.31 1.81
N GLN A 93 6.59 4.05 2.32
CA GLN A 93 6.33 5.28 3.09
C GLN A 93 5.72 6.37 2.20
N GLU A 94 6.27 6.58 1.01
CA GLU A 94 5.69 7.50 0.02
C GLU A 94 4.23 7.12 -0.30
N HIS A 95 3.96 5.83 -0.51
CA HIS A 95 2.61 5.35 -0.79
C HIS A 95 1.66 5.58 0.39
N LYS A 96 2.11 5.38 1.64
CA LYS A 96 1.32 5.69 2.83
C LYS A 96 1.00 7.18 2.93
N GLN A 97 1.99 8.05 2.67
CA GLN A 97 1.79 9.49 2.66
C GLN A 97 0.77 9.90 1.59
N LEU A 98 0.86 9.34 0.38
CA LEU A 98 -0.10 9.59 -0.69
C LEU A 98 -1.53 9.17 -0.32
N ILE A 99 -1.69 8.00 0.31
CA ILE A 99 -3.01 7.57 0.78
C ILE A 99 -3.56 8.55 1.81
N ARG A 100 -2.73 8.99 2.77
CA ARG A 100 -3.14 9.95 3.80
C ARG A 100 -3.59 11.28 3.19
N LEU A 101 -2.78 11.86 2.30
CA LEU A 101 -3.12 13.12 1.62
C LEU A 101 -4.42 13.00 0.82
N LYS A 102 -4.63 11.85 0.16
CA LYS A 102 -5.85 11.59 -0.59
C LYS A 102 -7.08 11.48 0.33
N GLN A 103 -6.95 10.83 1.48
CA GLN A 103 -8.03 10.75 2.47
C GLN A 103 -8.42 12.13 3.00
N GLU A 104 -7.43 12.97 3.31
CA GLU A 104 -7.66 14.35 3.76
C GLU A 104 -8.34 15.19 2.66
N HIS A 105 -7.85 15.08 1.41
CA HIS A 105 -8.47 15.72 0.25
C HIS A 105 -9.93 15.28 0.07
N ASP A 106 -10.21 13.98 0.12
CA ASP A 106 -11.55 13.43 -0.11
C ASP A 106 -12.52 13.84 1.04
N ALA A 107 -12.02 13.95 2.28
CA ALA A 107 -12.80 14.46 3.41
C ALA A 107 -13.16 15.95 3.24
N LEU A 108 -12.16 16.80 2.92
CA LEU A 108 -12.40 18.23 2.70
C LEU A 108 -13.28 18.50 1.48
N ALA A 109 -13.15 17.71 0.41
CA ALA A 109 -14.04 17.81 -0.75
C ALA A 109 -15.50 17.58 -0.35
N HIS A 110 -15.77 16.56 0.47
CA HIS A 110 -17.12 16.27 0.96
C HIS A 110 -17.68 17.39 1.85
N GLU A 111 -16.84 18.01 2.70
CA GLU A 111 -17.26 19.14 3.53
C GLU A 111 -17.59 20.40 2.71
N ILE A 112 -16.75 20.71 1.71
CA ILE A 112 -16.96 21.85 0.80
C ILE A 112 -18.24 21.65 -0.01
N ASP A 113 -18.44 20.45 -0.58
CA ASP A 113 -19.63 20.11 -1.35
C ASP A 113 -20.92 20.14 -0.49
N GLY A 114 -20.79 19.88 0.82
CA GLY A 114 -21.90 19.94 1.79
C GLY A 114 -22.33 21.35 2.21
N GLY A 115 -21.62 22.41 1.79
CA GLY A 115 -21.98 23.80 2.10
C GLY A 115 -21.89 24.20 3.58
N LEU A 116 -21.30 23.36 4.42
CA LEU A 116 -21.22 23.52 5.88
C LEU A 116 -19.83 24.03 6.30
N ALA A 117 -19.58 25.35 6.25
CA ALA A 117 -18.37 25.89 6.86
C ALA A 117 -18.48 27.39 7.23
N LEU A 118 -18.44 27.69 8.54
CA LEU A 118 -18.16 29.04 9.09
C LEU A 118 -16.68 29.44 8.87
N ASP A 119 -15.85 28.47 8.46
CA ASP A 119 -14.41 28.45 8.25
C ASP A 119 -14.02 28.13 6.78
N ALA A 120 -14.95 28.35 5.85
CA ALA A 120 -14.84 27.95 4.44
C ALA A 120 -13.54 28.39 3.76
N GLY A 121 -13.00 29.57 4.12
CA GLY A 121 -11.76 30.10 3.54
C GLY A 121 -10.48 29.37 3.97
N GLU A 122 -10.42 28.84 5.20
CA GLU A 122 -9.25 28.06 5.67
C GLU A 122 -9.25 26.65 5.10
N LYS A 123 -10.41 25.99 5.12
CA LYS A 123 -10.59 24.67 4.50
C LYS A 123 -10.33 24.69 3.00
N LEU A 124 -10.77 25.74 2.29
CA LEU A 124 -10.49 25.90 0.87
C LEU A 124 -9.00 26.08 0.59
N ARG A 125 -8.28 26.85 1.43
CA ARG A 125 -6.81 26.98 1.33
C ARG A 125 -6.11 25.64 1.56
N ARG A 126 -6.45 24.92 2.61
CA ARG A 126 -5.88 23.60 2.89
C ARG A 126 -6.17 22.60 1.76
N TYR A 127 -7.39 22.63 1.24
CA TYR A 127 -7.79 21.83 0.08
C TYR A 127 -6.91 22.14 -1.14
N MET A 128 -6.64 23.43 -1.42
CA MET A 128 -5.74 23.85 -2.49
C MET A 128 -4.30 23.36 -2.28
N GLU A 129 -3.76 23.45 -1.07
CA GLU A 129 -2.42 22.94 -0.73
C GLU A 129 -2.30 21.42 -0.96
N LEU A 130 -3.31 20.66 -0.54
CA LEU A 130 -3.34 19.20 -0.75
C LEU A 130 -3.41 18.83 -2.22
N VAL A 131 -4.18 19.58 -3.02
CA VAL A 131 -4.20 19.41 -4.48
C VAL A 131 -2.80 19.61 -5.06
N ASP A 132 -2.08 20.63 -4.60
CA ASP A 132 -0.74 20.92 -5.06
C ASP A 132 0.28 19.84 -4.63
N GLU A 133 0.24 19.39 -3.37
CA GLU A 133 1.10 18.31 -2.85
C GLU A 133 0.86 16.97 -3.58
N LEU A 134 -0.42 16.66 -3.86
CA LEU A 134 -0.79 15.51 -4.68
C LEU A 134 -0.34 15.67 -6.14
N CYS A 135 -0.33 16.90 -6.70
CA CYS A 135 0.12 17.16 -8.07
C CYS A 135 1.64 17.00 -8.28
N VAL A 136 2.45 17.30 -7.27
CA VAL A 136 3.93 17.22 -7.36
C VAL A 136 4.42 15.78 -7.21
N SER A 137 3.63 14.93 -6.54
CA SER A 137 3.89 13.50 -6.51
C SER A 137 3.71 12.91 -7.92
N PRO A 138 4.51 11.89 -8.34
CA PRO A 138 4.33 11.22 -9.61
C PRO A 138 3.08 10.33 -9.54
N LEU A 139 1.91 10.95 -9.49
CA LEU A 139 0.64 10.31 -9.76
C LEU A 139 0.68 9.90 -11.23
N GLY A 140 0.33 8.65 -11.53
CA GLY A 140 0.17 8.23 -12.92
C GLY A 140 -0.77 9.18 -13.68
N THR A 141 -0.67 9.18 -15.02
CA THR A 141 -1.31 10.13 -15.95
C THR A 141 -2.80 10.45 -15.70
N LYS A 142 -3.56 9.49 -15.15
CA LYS A 142 -4.98 9.67 -14.78
C LYS A 142 -5.18 10.60 -13.58
N GLY A 143 -4.25 10.60 -12.61
CA GLY A 143 -4.27 11.48 -11.44
C GLY A 143 -4.02 12.95 -11.80
N GLN A 144 -3.05 13.21 -12.69
CA GLN A 144 -2.76 14.57 -13.19
C GLN A 144 -3.97 15.23 -13.85
N THR A 145 -4.69 14.49 -14.71
CA THR A 145 -5.83 15.04 -15.46
C THR A 145 -6.99 15.45 -14.53
N ARG A 146 -7.28 14.65 -13.50
CA ARG A 146 -8.31 14.97 -12.51
C ARG A 146 -7.93 16.23 -11.72
N MET A 147 -6.67 16.33 -11.30
CA MET A 147 -6.19 17.48 -10.53
C MET A 147 -6.17 18.78 -11.34
N ASN A 148 -5.81 18.72 -12.63
CA ASN A 148 -5.88 19.88 -13.52
C ASN A 148 -7.31 20.44 -13.65
N ARG A 149 -8.35 19.60 -13.59
CA ARG A 149 -9.75 20.07 -13.56
C ARG A 149 -10.11 20.74 -12.24
N VAL A 150 -9.63 20.20 -11.12
CA VAL A 150 -9.85 20.77 -9.78
C VAL A 150 -9.19 22.15 -9.69
N ARG A 151 -7.92 22.29 -10.10
CA ARG A 151 -7.23 23.59 -10.19
C ARG A 151 -7.99 24.61 -11.04
N LYS A 152 -8.49 24.21 -12.22
CA LYS A 152 -9.33 25.09 -13.06
C LYS A 152 -10.61 25.54 -12.37
N ARG A 153 -11.32 24.63 -11.68
CA ARG A 153 -12.54 24.97 -10.93
C ARG A 153 -12.26 25.91 -9.76
N LEU A 154 -11.19 25.66 -9.01
CA LEU A 154 -10.78 26.50 -7.87
C LEU A 154 -10.35 27.89 -8.31
N ALA A 155 -9.62 28.01 -9.43
CA ALA A 155 -9.28 29.32 -10.00
C ALA A 155 -10.53 30.16 -10.29
N VAL A 156 -11.57 29.54 -10.87
CA VAL A 156 -12.86 30.19 -11.14
C VAL A 156 -13.57 30.61 -9.85
N LEU A 157 -13.61 29.74 -8.83
CA LEU A 157 -14.24 30.05 -7.54
C LEU A 157 -13.49 31.15 -6.77
N SER A 158 -12.16 31.17 -6.84
CA SER A 158 -11.34 32.22 -6.21
C SER A 158 -11.53 33.58 -6.88
N ALA A 159 -11.61 33.63 -8.21
CA ALA A 159 -11.88 34.84 -8.98
C ALA A 159 -13.27 35.40 -8.70
N ALA A 160 -14.28 34.53 -8.58
CA ALA A 160 -15.65 34.91 -8.25
C ALA A 160 -15.81 35.45 -6.81
N ASN A 161 -14.92 35.08 -5.89
CA ASN A 161 -14.91 35.60 -4.52
C ASN A 161 -14.16 36.94 -4.37
N SER A 162 -13.18 37.23 -5.23
CA SER A 162 -12.49 38.54 -5.23
C SER A 162 -13.33 39.71 -5.77
N GLU A 163 -14.41 39.43 -6.52
CA GLU A 163 -15.34 40.46 -7.02
C GLU A 163 -16.43 40.86 -6.01
N LYS A 164 -16.47 40.23 -4.83
CA LYS A 164 -17.49 40.46 -3.79
C LYS A 164 -17.00 41.22 -2.55
N LEU A 165 -16.00 42.09 -2.66
CA LEU A 165 -15.76 43.11 -1.62
C LEU A 165 -16.49 44.40 -1.99
N PRO A 166 -17.48 44.86 -1.19
CA PRO A 166 -18.09 46.17 -1.41
C PRO A 166 -17.09 47.27 -1.01
N ILE A 167 -16.93 48.25 -1.91
CA ILE A 167 -16.38 49.58 -1.60
C ILE A 167 -17.49 50.40 -0.93
#